data_AF-A0A914SGI0-F1
#
_entry.id   AF-A0A914SGI0-F1
#
_cell.length_a   1.000
_cell.length_b   1.000
_cell.length_c   1.000
_cell.angle_alpha   90.00
_cell.angle_beta   90.00
_cell.angle_gamma   90.00
#
_symmetry.space_group_name_H-M   'P 1'
#
loop_
_entity.id
_entity.type
_entity.pdbx_description
1 polymer ?
#
loop_
_entity_poly.entity_id
_entity_poly.type
_entity_poly.pdbx_seq_one_letter_code
_entity_poly.pdbx_strand_id
1 'polypeptide(L)'
;MDKQNINLLSKIPYMVSWKADGMRYLVLINGEKEIYAFDRENNVFHLPLKFPRKDHLDQHVFDTLIDVEIIVQVLPNGNLRPKMLIFNLVVYEKNEIGKEYFKVRTDAIKDLLINPRNEAAAMGLFDKSKEPISIARKDFWDIADTVNLLNLNFRLSLGHHVDGLIFQPADPYTPGQFNHLMKWKPPEESSIDFKLKIRKHQESADLINFVGELYVQGLEEAFANIAVTENLQQYNGRIIECNFKDNSWHFMRERIDKSQPNSLSTAKSVMETIRNPLTDEYLIEYIKQNAYSNCGK
;
A
#
# COMPACT_ATOMS: atom_id res chain seq x y z
N MET A 1 -4.44 -10.87 3.65
CA MET A 1 -5.60 -11.71 3.32
C MET A 1 -5.11 -13.13 3.47
N ASP A 2 -5.89 -13.96 4.12
CA ASP A 2 -5.57 -15.37 4.37
C ASP A 2 -6.81 -16.22 4.08
N LYS A 3 -6.67 -17.54 4.15
CA LYS A 3 -7.77 -18.49 3.87
C LYS A 3 -8.97 -18.33 4.81
N GLN A 4 -8.81 -17.72 5.98
CA GLN A 4 -9.92 -17.48 6.91
C GLN A 4 -10.69 -16.21 6.51
N ASN A 5 -9.95 -15.13 6.26
CA ASN A 5 -10.50 -13.81 6.01
C ASN A 5 -11.02 -13.61 4.58
N ILE A 6 -10.57 -14.40 3.60
CA ILE A 6 -11.11 -14.35 2.22
C ILE A 6 -12.64 -14.58 2.18
N ASN A 7 -13.17 -15.31 3.16
CA ASN A 7 -14.62 -15.52 3.32
C ASN A 7 -15.41 -14.25 3.63
N LEU A 8 -14.77 -13.12 3.91
CA LEU A 8 -15.47 -11.84 3.99
C LEU A 8 -15.96 -11.36 2.62
N LEU A 9 -15.28 -11.74 1.52
CA LEU A 9 -15.68 -11.39 0.16
C LEU A 9 -17.04 -11.97 -0.24
N SER A 10 -17.50 -13.02 0.44
CA SER A 10 -18.82 -13.63 0.23
C SER A 10 -19.90 -13.11 1.17
N LYS A 11 -19.54 -12.31 2.18
CA LYS A 11 -20.45 -11.88 3.26
C LYS A 11 -20.88 -10.43 3.14
N ILE A 12 -20.01 -9.55 2.66
CA ILE A 12 -20.28 -8.12 2.51
C ILE A 12 -19.75 -7.62 1.16
N PRO A 13 -20.30 -6.52 0.61
CA PRO A 13 -19.82 -5.95 -0.64
C PRO A 13 -18.45 -5.31 -0.49
N TYR A 14 -17.58 -5.56 -1.47
CA TYR A 14 -16.24 -5.00 -1.58
C TYR A 14 -16.05 -4.31 -2.92
N MET A 15 -15.14 -3.35 -2.93
CA MET A 15 -14.47 -2.87 -4.14
C MET A 15 -12.99 -3.25 -4.08
N VAL A 16 -12.35 -3.35 -5.24
CA VAL A 16 -10.93 -3.71 -5.34
C VAL A 16 -10.14 -2.61 -6.05
N SER A 17 -8.90 -2.42 -5.61
CA SER A 17 -7.91 -1.57 -6.28
C SER A 17 -6.52 -2.20 -6.16
N TRP A 18 -5.55 -1.68 -6.90
CA TRP A 18 -4.17 -2.09 -6.74
C TRP A 18 -3.60 -1.56 -5.42
N LYS A 19 -2.75 -2.36 -4.77
CA LYS A 19 -1.94 -1.90 -3.65
C LYS A 19 -0.69 -1.23 -4.22
N ALA A 20 -0.54 0.06 -3.99
CA ALA A 20 0.67 0.74 -4.41
C ALA A 20 1.75 0.57 -3.34
N ASP A 21 2.99 0.69 -3.77
CA ASP A 21 4.15 0.78 -2.89
C ASP A 21 4.48 2.25 -2.63
N GLY A 22 3.67 2.88 -1.78
CA GLY A 22 3.77 4.30 -1.45
C GLY A 22 3.72 4.57 0.05
N MET A 23 3.97 5.82 0.40
CA MET A 23 3.88 6.31 1.77
C MET A 23 2.46 6.84 2.02
N ARG A 24 1.80 6.31 3.04
CA ARG A 24 0.44 6.72 3.43
C ARG A 24 0.48 7.98 4.28
N TYR A 25 -0.39 8.94 3.96
CA TYR A 25 -0.60 10.15 4.74
C TYR A 25 -2.09 10.40 4.94
N LEU A 26 -2.44 11.00 6.07
CA LEU A 26 -3.67 11.80 6.17
C LEU A 26 -3.33 13.22 5.76
N VAL A 27 -4.17 13.88 4.96
CA VAL A 27 -3.96 15.27 4.54
C VAL A 27 -5.13 16.12 4.99
N LEU A 28 -4.85 17.11 5.83
CA LEU A 28 -5.76 18.17 6.22
C LEU A 28 -5.64 19.32 5.23
N ILE A 29 -6.74 19.71 4.62
CA ILE A 29 -6.88 20.91 3.80
C ILE A 29 -7.74 21.90 4.60
N ASN A 30 -7.08 22.84 5.26
CA ASN A 30 -7.72 23.84 6.11
C ASN A 30 -7.96 25.18 5.39
N GLY A 31 -7.34 25.38 4.22
CA GLY A 31 -7.48 26.58 3.38
C GLY A 31 -6.40 26.70 2.30
N GLU A 32 -6.32 27.84 1.59
CA GLU A 32 -5.43 28.04 0.41
C GLU A 32 -3.94 27.81 0.65
N LYS A 33 -3.48 28.00 1.89
CA LYS A 33 -2.07 27.84 2.25
C LYS A 33 -1.87 26.94 3.46
N GLU A 34 -2.95 26.29 3.90
CA GLU A 34 -3.00 25.53 5.15
C GLU A 34 -3.30 24.07 4.82
N ILE A 35 -2.37 23.43 4.13
CA ILE A 35 -2.47 22.02 3.75
C ILE A 35 -1.33 21.26 4.39
N TYR A 36 -1.68 20.27 5.20
CA TYR A 36 -0.73 19.54 6.02
C TYR A 36 -0.94 18.03 5.85
N ALA A 37 0.14 17.31 5.56
CA ALA A 37 0.17 15.86 5.55
C ALA A 37 0.75 15.34 6.87
N PHE A 38 0.16 14.25 7.37
CA PHE A 38 0.54 13.55 8.58
C PHE A 38 0.91 12.13 8.22
N ASP A 39 2.14 11.71 8.52
CA ASP A 39 2.55 10.32 8.35
C ASP A 39 2.07 9.44 9.51
N ARG A 40 2.51 8.17 9.54
CA ARG A 40 2.12 7.21 10.58
C ARG A 40 2.71 7.52 11.96
N GLU A 41 3.76 8.33 12.03
CA GLU A 41 4.41 8.77 13.26
C GLU A 41 3.90 10.15 13.71
N ASN A 42 2.90 10.70 13.01
CA ASN A 42 2.36 12.05 13.17
C ASN A 42 3.39 13.16 12.88
N ASN A 43 4.43 12.89 12.09
CA ASN A 43 5.25 13.97 11.55
C ASN A 43 4.41 14.79 10.58
N VAL A 44 4.58 16.12 10.63
CA VAL A 44 3.74 17.07 9.89
C VAL A 44 4.52 17.70 8.74
N PHE A 45 3.95 17.68 7.54
CA PHE A 45 4.54 18.24 6.33
C PHE A 45 3.59 19.24 5.70
N HIS A 46 4.06 20.45 5.41
CA HIS A 46 3.29 21.44 4.65
C HIS A 46 3.30 21.10 3.16
N LEU A 47 2.14 21.19 2.50
CA LEU A 47 1.99 20.91 1.07
C LEU A 47 1.49 22.16 0.32
N PRO A 48 2.30 22.75 -0.59
CA PRO A 48 1.88 23.92 -1.36
C PRO A 48 1.05 23.48 -2.59
N LEU A 49 -0.21 23.10 -2.34
CA LEU A 49 -1.14 22.56 -3.35
C LEU A 49 -2.42 23.40 -3.45
N LYS A 50 -3.11 23.31 -4.59
CA LYS A 50 -4.40 23.99 -4.83
C LYS A 50 -5.58 23.01 -4.83
N PHE A 51 -6.61 23.29 -4.04
CA PHE A 51 -7.89 22.56 -4.03
C PHE A 51 -9.07 23.54 -4.13
N PRO A 52 -9.46 23.91 -5.36
CA PRO A 52 -10.61 24.76 -5.63
C PRO A 52 -11.92 24.17 -5.12
N ARG A 53 -12.85 25.01 -4.66
CA ARG A 53 -14.22 24.58 -4.33
C ARG A 53 -15.03 24.39 -5.60
N LYS A 54 -15.86 23.35 -5.65
CA LYS A 54 -16.70 23.02 -6.82
C LYS A 54 -17.55 24.19 -7.32
N ASP A 55 -18.25 24.88 -6.42
CA ASP A 55 -19.17 25.95 -6.79
C ASP A 55 -18.49 27.32 -6.91
N HIS A 56 -17.24 27.44 -6.43
CA HIS A 56 -16.44 28.67 -6.41
C HIS A 56 -14.97 28.35 -6.67
N LEU A 57 -14.60 28.20 -7.95
CA LEU A 57 -13.26 27.73 -8.37
C LEU A 57 -12.10 28.68 -8.02
N ASP A 58 -12.42 29.92 -7.66
CA ASP A 58 -11.49 30.93 -7.13
C ASP A 58 -11.22 30.75 -5.62
N GLN A 59 -12.10 30.04 -4.91
CA GLN A 59 -11.97 29.74 -3.48
C GLN A 59 -11.34 28.37 -3.24
N HIS A 60 -10.82 28.15 -2.03
CA HIS A 60 -10.29 26.86 -1.60
C HIS A 60 -11.23 26.12 -0.66
N VAL A 61 -11.26 24.79 -0.77
CA VAL A 61 -11.88 23.95 0.25
C VAL A 61 -11.16 24.15 1.59
N PHE A 62 -11.91 23.99 2.67
CA PHE A 62 -11.44 24.14 4.06
C PHE A 62 -11.99 22.99 4.91
N ASP A 63 -11.50 22.83 6.13
CA ASP A 63 -11.93 21.79 7.09
C ASP A 63 -12.18 20.41 6.44
N THR A 64 -11.25 20.00 5.57
CA THR A 64 -11.37 18.80 4.74
C THR A 64 -10.23 17.84 5.06
N LEU A 65 -10.55 16.56 5.31
CA LEU A 65 -9.59 15.52 5.65
C LEU A 65 -9.67 14.38 4.65
N ILE A 66 -8.55 14.07 4.01
CA ILE A 66 -8.42 13.02 3.01
C ILE A 66 -7.36 11.99 3.40
N ASP A 67 -7.56 10.74 2.97
CA ASP A 67 -6.62 9.63 3.16
C ASP A 67 -5.96 9.33 1.81
N VAL A 68 -4.62 9.40 1.78
CA VAL A 68 -3.85 9.39 0.54
C VAL A 68 -2.64 8.47 0.61
N GLU A 69 -2.21 8.03 -0.55
CA GLU A 69 -0.95 7.34 -0.75
C GLU A 69 -0.09 8.17 -1.71
N ILE A 70 1.09 8.60 -1.27
CA ILE A 70 2.05 9.30 -2.10
C ILE A 70 3.07 8.29 -2.62
N ILE A 71 3.15 8.21 -3.94
CA ILE A 71 4.03 7.30 -4.68
C ILE A 71 5.02 8.10 -5.54
N VAL A 72 6.08 7.43 -5.99
CA VAL A 72 6.95 7.93 -7.05
C VAL A 72 6.50 7.28 -8.36
N GLN A 73 6.02 8.11 -9.30
CA GLN A 73 5.60 7.65 -10.62
C GLN A 73 6.74 7.85 -11.63
N VAL A 74 7.02 6.82 -12.42
CA VAL A 74 7.87 6.86 -13.61
C VAL A 74 7.01 7.34 -14.78
N LEU A 75 7.37 8.49 -15.35
CA LEU A 75 6.71 9.07 -16.51
C LEU A 75 7.20 8.39 -17.81
N PRO A 76 6.48 8.53 -18.95
CA PRO A 76 6.86 7.90 -20.22
C PRO A 76 8.25 8.31 -20.74
N ASN A 77 8.76 9.48 -20.33
CA ASN A 77 10.09 9.97 -20.66
C ASN A 77 11.18 9.47 -19.69
N GLY A 78 10.84 8.60 -18.73
CA GLY A 78 11.74 8.07 -17.69
C GLY A 78 11.90 8.96 -16.46
N ASN A 79 11.36 10.18 -16.46
CA ASN A 79 11.46 11.07 -15.30
C ASN A 79 10.60 10.57 -14.14
N LEU A 80 11.08 10.77 -12.92
CA LEU A 80 10.34 10.47 -11.71
C LEU A 80 9.52 11.67 -11.26
N ARG A 81 8.26 11.46 -10.90
CA ARG A 81 7.39 12.51 -10.36
C ARG A 81 6.57 11.99 -9.18
N PRO A 82 6.54 12.70 -8.04
CA PRO A 82 5.62 12.38 -6.96
C PRO A 82 4.15 12.47 -7.40
N LYS A 83 3.35 11.50 -6.98
CA LYS A 83 1.91 11.47 -7.22
C LYS A 83 1.17 11.10 -5.96
N MET A 84 0.19 11.92 -5.59
CA MET A 84 -0.75 11.68 -4.52
C MET A 84 -1.99 10.99 -5.08
N LEU A 85 -2.25 9.78 -4.62
CA LEU A 85 -3.45 8.99 -4.90
C LEU A 85 -4.41 9.15 -3.73
N ILE A 86 -5.48 9.92 -3.92
CA ILE A 86 -6.54 10.09 -2.92
C ILE A 86 -7.45 8.88 -2.99
N PHE A 87 -7.50 8.07 -1.93
CA PHE A 87 -8.32 6.86 -1.89
C PHE A 87 -9.45 6.92 -0.87
N ASN A 88 -9.49 7.95 -0.01
CA ASN A 88 -10.63 8.18 0.87
C ASN A 88 -10.86 9.66 1.19
N LEU A 89 -12.10 10.02 1.47
CA LEU A 89 -12.54 11.33 1.93
C LEU A 89 -13.27 11.14 3.24
N VAL A 90 -12.71 11.68 4.32
CA VAL A 90 -13.17 11.46 5.70
C VAL A 90 -14.05 12.61 6.16
N VAL A 91 -13.64 13.84 5.87
CA VAL A 91 -14.40 15.06 6.17
C VAL A 91 -14.31 15.97 4.95
N TYR A 92 -15.41 16.64 4.60
CA TYR A 92 -15.46 17.66 3.55
C TYR A 92 -16.17 18.90 4.08
N GLU A 93 -15.44 20.02 4.22
CA GLU A 93 -15.95 21.29 4.74
C GLU A 93 -16.78 21.12 6.02
N LYS A 94 -16.17 20.48 7.04
CA LYS A 94 -16.79 20.11 8.33
C LYS A 94 -17.81 18.97 8.30
N ASN A 95 -18.28 18.55 7.12
CA ASN A 95 -19.24 17.45 7.01
C ASN A 95 -18.54 16.10 7.12
N GLU A 96 -19.01 15.25 8.03
CA GLU A 96 -18.46 13.92 8.30
C GLU A 96 -18.87 12.89 7.22
N ILE A 97 -18.53 13.15 5.96
CA ILE A 97 -18.80 12.25 4.83
C ILE A 97 -18.17 10.86 5.01
N GLY A 98 -17.18 10.72 5.89
CA GLY A 98 -16.64 9.44 6.37
C GLY A 98 -17.71 8.47 6.88
N LYS A 99 -18.86 8.97 7.36
CA LYS A 99 -20.00 8.16 7.82
C LYS A 99 -20.79 7.50 6.67
N GLU A 100 -20.59 7.97 5.44
CA GLU A 100 -21.23 7.41 4.25
C GLU A 100 -20.52 6.13 3.76
N TYR A 101 -21.24 5.34 2.97
CA TYR A 101 -20.67 4.16 2.31
C TYR A 101 -19.52 4.53 1.37
N PHE A 102 -18.58 3.61 1.21
CA PHE A 102 -17.33 3.84 0.46
C PHE A 102 -17.53 4.36 -0.97
N LYS A 103 -18.56 3.89 -1.67
CA LYS A 103 -18.86 4.36 -3.04
C LYS A 103 -19.20 5.84 -3.09
N VAL A 104 -20.02 6.33 -2.15
CA VAL A 104 -20.39 7.75 -2.03
C VAL A 104 -19.14 8.60 -1.79
N ARG A 105 -18.28 8.17 -0.86
CA ARG A 105 -17.01 8.85 -0.57
C ARG A 105 -16.08 8.89 -1.78
N THR A 106 -16.01 7.79 -2.52
CA THR A 106 -15.16 7.65 -3.72
C THR A 106 -15.63 8.53 -4.88
N ASP A 107 -16.94 8.66 -5.06
CA ASP A 107 -17.52 9.57 -6.05
C ASP A 107 -17.33 11.03 -5.63
N ALA A 108 -17.51 11.32 -4.34
CA ALA A 108 -17.28 12.65 -3.78
C ALA A 108 -15.83 13.14 -3.97
N ILE A 109 -14.81 12.27 -3.89
CA ILE A 109 -13.42 12.66 -4.22
C ILE A 109 -13.34 13.18 -5.66
N LYS A 110 -13.96 12.47 -6.61
CA LYS A 110 -13.95 12.87 -8.02
C LYS A 110 -14.65 14.21 -8.19
N ASP A 111 -15.87 14.32 -7.66
CA ASP A 111 -16.75 15.45 -7.93
C ASP A 111 -16.40 16.72 -7.15
N LEU A 112 -15.87 16.58 -5.94
CA LEU A 112 -15.59 17.70 -5.03
C LEU A 112 -14.12 18.13 -5.01
N LEU A 113 -13.18 17.26 -5.41
CA LEU A 113 -11.75 17.57 -5.34
C LEU A 113 -11.05 17.49 -6.71
N ILE A 114 -11.29 16.44 -7.50
CA ILE A 114 -10.56 16.24 -8.77
C ILE A 114 -11.14 17.09 -9.89
N ASN A 115 -12.46 17.04 -10.12
CA ASN A 115 -13.10 17.81 -11.19
C ASN A 115 -12.91 19.33 -11.00
N PRO A 116 -13.11 19.92 -9.80
CA PRO A 116 -12.87 21.35 -9.60
C PRO A 116 -11.43 21.77 -9.90
N ARG A 117 -10.45 20.92 -9.58
CA ARG A 117 -9.04 21.16 -9.97
C ARG A 117 -8.83 21.10 -11.47
N ASN A 118 -9.48 20.16 -12.17
CA ASN A 118 -9.42 20.08 -13.63
C ASN A 118 -10.01 21.34 -14.28
N GLU A 119 -11.20 21.75 -13.84
CA GLU A 119 -11.92 22.91 -14.35
C GLU A 119 -11.16 24.21 -14.10
N ALA A 120 -10.72 24.46 -12.86
CA ALA A 120 -9.94 25.64 -12.53
C ALA A 120 -8.61 25.73 -13.30
N ALA A 121 -7.93 24.60 -13.54
CA ALA A 121 -6.72 24.58 -14.36
C ALA A 121 -7.02 24.85 -15.84
N ALA A 122 -8.11 24.28 -16.38
CA ALA A 122 -8.54 24.55 -17.76
C ALA A 122 -8.94 26.02 -17.97
N MET A 123 -9.44 26.68 -16.92
CA MET A 123 -9.73 28.12 -16.90
C MET A 123 -8.49 29.00 -16.67
N GLY A 124 -7.31 28.41 -16.46
CA GLY A 124 -6.07 29.15 -16.23
C GLY A 124 -5.92 29.76 -14.83
N LEU A 125 -6.76 29.36 -13.86
CA LEU A 125 -6.69 29.86 -12.47
C LEU A 125 -5.44 29.38 -11.74
N PHE A 126 -4.88 28.23 -12.14
CA PHE A 126 -3.57 27.75 -11.70
C PHE A 126 -3.01 26.71 -12.67
N ASP A 127 -1.72 26.43 -12.55
CA ASP A 127 -1.01 25.47 -13.41
C ASP A 127 -0.56 24.25 -12.59
N LYS A 128 -1.19 23.10 -12.85
CA LYS A 128 -0.88 21.81 -12.23
C LYS A 128 0.55 21.32 -12.48
N SER A 129 1.19 21.77 -13.57
CA SER A 129 2.56 21.36 -13.88
C SER A 129 3.57 21.97 -12.89
N LYS A 130 3.23 23.12 -12.28
CA LYS A 130 4.06 23.81 -11.30
C LYS A 130 3.92 23.27 -9.88
N GLU A 131 2.89 22.48 -9.60
CA GLU A 131 2.72 21.84 -8.30
C GLU A 131 3.78 20.74 -8.08
N PRO A 132 4.34 20.63 -6.87
CA PRO A 132 5.42 19.67 -6.58
C PRO A 132 4.95 18.21 -6.66
N ILE A 133 3.65 17.97 -6.49
CA ILE A 133 3.05 16.63 -6.46
C ILE A 133 1.84 16.64 -7.39
N SER A 134 1.78 15.67 -8.30
CA SER A 134 0.60 15.46 -9.14
C SER A 134 -0.50 14.75 -8.35
N ILE A 135 -1.78 15.05 -8.62
CA ILE A 135 -2.88 14.58 -7.77
C ILE A 135 -3.93 13.88 -8.60
N ALA A 136 -4.34 12.69 -8.16
CA ALA A 136 -5.38 11.89 -8.77
C ALA A 136 -6.20 11.16 -7.70
N ARG A 137 -7.43 10.80 -8.06
CA ARG A 137 -8.19 9.80 -7.29
C ARG A 137 -7.60 8.42 -7.56
N LYS A 138 -7.54 7.56 -6.55
CA LYS A 138 -7.28 6.13 -6.72
C LYS A 138 -8.55 5.45 -7.23
N ASP A 139 -8.46 4.75 -8.35
CA ASP A 139 -9.61 4.07 -8.93
C ASP A 139 -9.90 2.76 -8.19
N PHE A 140 -11.18 2.45 -8.04
CA PHE A 140 -11.70 1.23 -7.44
C PHE A 140 -12.73 0.62 -8.39
N TRP A 141 -12.71 -0.70 -8.49
CA TRP A 141 -13.56 -1.50 -9.36
C TRP A 141 -14.40 -2.50 -8.56
N ASP A 142 -15.34 -3.14 -9.25
CA ASP A 142 -16.02 -4.31 -8.72
C ASP A 142 -15.01 -5.45 -8.51
N ILE A 143 -15.22 -6.29 -7.49
CA ILE A 143 -14.32 -7.42 -7.24
C ILE A 143 -14.25 -8.42 -8.40
N ALA A 144 -15.27 -8.49 -9.25
CA ALA A 144 -15.25 -9.28 -10.47
C ALA A 144 -14.13 -8.85 -11.45
N ASP A 145 -13.70 -7.58 -11.41
CA ASP A 145 -12.61 -7.05 -12.23
C ASP A 145 -11.21 -7.38 -11.70
N THR A 146 -11.10 -8.18 -10.62
CA THR A 146 -9.81 -8.58 -10.03
C THR A 146 -8.86 -9.16 -11.08
N VAL A 147 -9.36 -9.96 -12.03
CA VAL A 147 -8.56 -10.53 -13.13
C VAL A 147 -7.89 -9.44 -13.97
N ASN A 148 -8.56 -8.31 -14.21
CA ASN A 148 -8.03 -7.19 -14.98
C ASN A 148 -6.94 -6.45 -14.21
N LEU A 149 -7.10 -6.31 -12.88
CA LEU A 149 -6.11 -5.69 -12.00
C LEU A 149 -4.84 -6.54 -11.81
N LEU A 150 -4.96 -7.86 -11.93
CA LEU A 150 -3.83 -8.78 -11.90
C LEU A 150 -3.07 -8.81 -13.23
N ASN A 151 -3.68 -8.33 -14.33
CA ASN A 151 -3.06 -8.31 -15.65
C ASN A 151 -1.77 -7.47 -15.68
N LEU A 152 -0.70 -8.04 -16.25
CA LEU A 152 0.61 -7.39 -16.33
C LEU A 152 0.59 -6.05 -17.08
N ASN A 153 -0.16 -5.95 -18.19
CA ASN A 153 -0.24 -4.70 -18.96
C ASN A 153 -0.90 -3.58 -18.16
N PHE A 154 -1.95 -3.92 -17.38
CA PHE A 154 -2.57 -2.96 -16.49
C PHE A 154 -1.57 -2.47 -15.43
N ARG A 155 -0.88 -3.39 -14.74
CA ARG A 155 0.10 -3.03 -13.70
C ARG A 155 1.25 -2.17 -14.26
N LEU A 156 1.77 -2.51 -15.43
CA LEU A 156 2.82 -1.72 -16.11
C LEU A 156 2.32 -0.33 -16.51
N SER A 157 1.04 -0.19 -16.90
CA SER A 157 0.48 1.10 -17.32
C SER A 157 0.39 2.14 -16.19
N LEU A 158 0.42 1.71 -14.93
CA LEU A 158 0.31 2.61 -13.78
C LEU A 158 1.56 3.49 -13.59
N GLY A 159 2.72 3.04 -14.05
CA GLY A 159 3.98 3.76 -13.93
C GLY A 159 4.56 3.79 -12.51
N HIS A 160 4.17 2.86 -11.63
CA HIS A 160 4.73 2.71 -10.28
C HIS A 160 4.62 1.26 -9.82
N HIS A 161 5.39 0.89 -8.78
CA HIS A 161 5.40 -0.48 -8.26
C HIS A 161 4.06 -0.85 -7.59
N VAL A 162 3.56 -2.03 -7.92
CA VAL A 162 2.31 -2.60 -7.38
C VAL A 162 2.64 -3.93 -6.71
N ASP A 163 2.50 -3.98 -5.39
CA ASP A 163 2.88 -5.14 -4.57
C ASP A 163 1.66 -5.98 -4.13
N GLY A 164 0.51 -5.79 -4.78
CA GLY A 164 -0.68 -6.60 -4.56
C GLY A 164 -1.99 -5.86 -4.82
N LEU A 165 -3.04 -6.26 -4.10
CA LEU A 165 -4.39 -5.71 -4.19
C LEU A 165 -4.89 -5.27 -2.82
N ILE A 166 -5.79 -4.29 -2.83
CA ILE A 166 -6.55 -3.87 -1.66
C ILE A 166 -8.04 -4.06 -1.92
N PHE A 167 -8.70 -4.76 -0.99
CA PHE A 167 -10.15 -4.99 -1.00
C PHE A 167 -10.75 -4.10 0.08
N GLN A 168 -11.43 -3.06 -0.38
CA GLN A 168 -12.06 -2.05 0.46
C GLN A 168 -13.54 -2.42 0.63
N PRO A 169 -14.01 -2.68 1.86
CA PRO A 169 -15.41 -2.97 2.09
C PRO A 169 -16.26 -1.70 1.89
N ALA A 170 -17.55 -1.88 1.61
CA ALA A 170 -18.48 -0.77 1.43
C ALA A 170 -18.71 0.07 2.69
N ASP A 171 -18.37 -0.47 3.88
CA ASP A 171 -18.53 0.10 5.20
C ASP A 171 -18.11 1.59 5.30
N PRO A 172 -18.67 2.35 6.25
CA PRO A 172 -18.18 3.68 6.63
C PRO A 172 -16.69 3.69 7.02
N TYR A 173 -16.07 4.88 6.97
CA TYR A 173 -14.69 5.06 7.41
C TYR A 173 -14.54 4.69 8.89
N THR A 174 -13.57 3.82 9.19
CA THR A 174 -13.23 3.44 10.56
C THR A 174 -11.79 3.84 10.84
N PRO A 175 -11.53 4.73 11.83
CA PRO A 175 -10.18 5.03 12.29
C PRO A 175 -9.49 3.81 12.91
N GLY A 176 -8.16 3.74 12.79
CA GLY A 176 -7.35 2.71 13.43
C GLY A 176 -7.37 1.36 12.70
N GLN A 177 -7.23 0.26 13.45
CA GLN A 177 -7.25 -1.08 12.90
C GLN A 177 -8.67 -1.46 12.48
N PHE A 178 -8.83 -1.87 11.22
CA PHE A 178 -10.12 -2.28 10.67
C PHE A 178 -10.01 -3.64 9.97
N ASN A 179 -10.63 -4.66 10.57
CA ASN A 179 -10.43 -6.05 10.17
C ASN A 179 -11.12 -6.42 8.84
N HIS A 180 -12.09 -5.62 8.38
CA HIS A 180 -12.71 -5.83 7.06
C HIS A 180 -11.84 -5.29 5.92
N LEU A 181 -10.90 -4.36 6.17
CA LEU A 181 -9.99 -3.90 5.11
C LEU A 181 -8.93 -4.97 4.82
N MET A 182 -9.04 -5.62 3.67
CA MET A 182 -8.14 -6.71 3.31
C MET A 182 -7.08 -6.26 2.31
N LYS A 183 -5.85 -6.71 2.53
CA LYS A 183 -4.73 -6.56 1.61
C LYS A 183 -4.33 -7.95 1.15
N TRP A 184 -4.29 -8.18 -0.15
CA TRP A 184 -3.74 -9.40 -0.73
C TRP A 184 -2.42 -9.07 -1.41
N LYS A 185 -1.44 -9.96 -1.29
CA LYS A 185 -0.16 -9.88 -1.98
C LYS A 185 0.06 -11.20 -2.71
N PRO A 186 0.67 -11.18 -3.90
CA PRO A 186 1.17 -12.39 -4.52
C PRO A 186 2.12 -13.12 -3.56
N PRO A 187 2.13 -14.46 -3.54
CA PRO A 187 3.02 -15.23 -2.68
C PRO A 187 4.50 -14.82 -2.81
N GLU A 188 4.94 -14.50 -4.03
CA GLU A 188 6.29 -14.05 -4.36
C GLU A 188 6.69 -12.68 -3.79
N GLU A 189 5.71 -11.87 -3.38
CA GLU A 189 5.85 -10.56 -2.71
C GLU A 189 5.74 -10.68 -1.18
N SER A 190 5.62 -11.90 -0.65
CA SER A 190 5.63 -12.14 0.80
C SER A 190 7.06 -12.09 1.33
N SER A 191 7.31 -11.16 2.25
CA SER A 191 8.62 -10.91 2.84
C SER A 191 8.56 -10.80 4.36
N ILE A 192 9.71 -11.05 5.00
CA ILE A 192 9.93 -10.85 6.43
C ILE A 192 11.18 -9.99 6.61
N ASP A 193 11.09 -9.01 7.50
CA ASP A 193 12.21 -8.20 7.92
C ASP A 193 12.97 -8.89 9.06
N PHE A 194 14.19 -9.34 8.80
CA PHE A 194 15.05 -10.05 9.74
C PHE A 194 16.23 -9.21 10.17
N LYS A 195 16.74 -9.46 11.37
CA LYS A 195 18.09 -9.03 11.75
C LYS A 195 19.08 -10.09 11.29
N LEU A 196 19.98 -9.72 10.38
CA LEU A 196 21.00 -10.62 9.86
C LEU A 196 22.18 -10.70 10.83
N LYS A 197 22.66 -11.90 11.12
CA LYS A 197 23.98 -12.13 11.73
C LYS A 197 24.75 -13.15 10.90
N ILE A 198 25.95 -12.78 10.48
CA ILE A 198 26.82 -13.68 9.73
C ILE A 198 27.81 -14.33 10.68
N ARG A 199 27.83 -15.66 10.70
CA ARG A 199 28.80 -16.46 11.44
C ARG A 199 29.75 -17.17 10.49
N LYS A 200 31.02 -17.21 10.89
CA LYS A 200 32.03 -18.06 10.26
C LYS A 200 31.91 -19.46 10.85
N HIS A 201 31.74 -20.45 10.00
CA HIS A 201 31.80 -21.86 10.35
C HIS A 201 33.03 -22.46 9.70
N GLN A 202 33.98 -22.91 10.51
CA GLN A 202 35.19 -23.56 10.03
C GLN A 202 34.93 -25.07 9.95
N GLU A 203 34.75 -25.59 8.74
CA GLU A 203 34.51 -27.02 8.52
C GLU A 203 35.82 -27.83 8.53
N SER A 204 36.93 -27.22 8.10
CA SER A 204 38.27 -27.79 8.15
C SER A 204 39.34 -26.69 8.19
N ALA A 205 40.62 -27.06 8.26
CA ALA A 205 41.73 -26.09 8.26
C ALA A 205 41.71 -25.16 7.04
N ASP A 206 41.21 -25.64 5.90
CA ASP A 206 41.26 -24.95 4.61
C ASP A 206 39.89 -24.50 4.08
N LEU A 207 38.78 -24.84 4.76
CA LEU A 207 37.42 -24.51 4.32
C LEU A 207 36.67 -23.68 5.39
N ILE A 208 36.47 -22.39 5.08
CA ILE A 208 35.66 -21.46 5.87
C ILE A 208 34.34 -21.22 5.12
N ASN A 209 33.24 -21.69 5.71
CA ASN A 209 31.90 -21.39 5.23
C ASN A 209 31.28 -20.26 6.06
N PHE A 210 30.42 -19.48 5.43
CA PHE A 210 29.67 -18.42 6.11
C PHE A 210 28.19 -18.81 6.16
N VAL A 211 27.58 -18.70 7.33
CA VAL A 211 26.15 -18.92 7.54
C VAL A 211 25.52 -17.59 7.93
N GLY A 212 24.49 -17.17 7.20
CA GLY A 212 23.67 -16.03 7.54
C GLY A 212 22.50 -16.48 8.40
N GLU A 213 22.52 -16.15 9.67
CA GLU A 213 21.41 -16.41 10.60
C GLU A 213 20.41 -15.25 10.55
N LEU A 214 19.12 -15.57 10.41
CA LEU A 214 18.02 -14.61 10.34
C LEU A 214 17.24 -14.60 11.65
N TYR A 215 17.17 -13.44 12.31
CA TYR A 215 16.52 -13.28 13.62
C TYR A 215 15.25 -12.43 13.55
N VAL A 216 14.27 -12.79 14.38
CA VAL A 216 12.99 -12.06 14.60
C VAL A 216 12.87 -11.66 16.08
N GLN A 217 12.02 -10.69 16.40
CA GLN A 217 11.81 -10.33 17.80
C GLN A 217 11.02 -11.42 18.55
N GLY A 218 11.40 -11.67 19.80
CA GLY A 218 10.73 -12.66 20.66
C GLY A 218 11.19 -14.10 20.43
N LEU A 219 12.30 -14.32 19.71
CA LEU A 219 12.96 -15.61 19.58
C LEU A 219 14.48 -15.41 19.81
N GLU A 220 15.07 -16.15 20.74
CA GLU A 220 16.50 -16.06 21.05
C GLU A 220 17.37 -16.78 19.99
N GLU A 221 16.85 -17.86 19.42
CA GLU A 221 17.49 -18.64 18.37
C GLU A 221 17.24 -18.04 16.99
N ALA A 222 18.06 -18.46 16.01
CA ALA A 222 17.84 -18.07 14.61
C ALA A 222 16.51 -18.64 14.12
N PHE A 223 15.70 -17.80 13.48
CA PHE A 223 14.43 -18.22 12.89
C PHE A 223 14.65 -19.06 11.63
N ALA A 224 15.66 -18.70 10.83
CA ALA A 224 16.04 -19.39 9.62
C ALA A 224 17.49 -19.04 9.24
N ASN A 225 17.99 -19.69 8.18
CA ASN A 225 19.29 -19.38 7.59
C ASN A 225 19.14 -18.90 6.14
N ILE A 226 20.11 -18.08 5.71
CA ILE A 226 20.26 -17.60 4.34
C ILE A 226 21.69 -17.90 3.84
N ALA A 227 21.79 -18.25 2.56
CA ALA A 227 23.08 -18.42 1.90
C ALA A 227 23.83 -17.08 1.84
N VAL A 228 25.09 -17.06 2.24
CA VAL A 228 25.89 -15.84 2.28
C VAL A 228 26.55 -15.61 0.92
N THR A 229 26.10 -14.58 0.21
CA THR A 229 26.80 -14.04 -0.96
C THR A 229 27.77 -12.94 -0.52
N GLU A 230 28.78 -12.61 -1.35
CA GLU A 230 29.71 -11.52 -1.07
C GLU A 230 28.98 -10.19 -0.78
N ASN A 231 27.94 -9.90 -1.58
CA ASN A 231 27.11 -8.71 -1.41
C ASN A 231 26.29 -8.71 -0.11
N LEU A 232 25.97 -9.87 0.46
CA LEU A 232 25.20 -9.95 1.70
C LEU A 232 26.07 -9.61 2.93
N GLN A 233 27.39 -9.80 2.85
CA GLN A 233 28.29 -9.67 3.99
C GLN A 233 28.30 -8.26 4.62
N GLN A 234 28.16 -7.23 3.78
CA GLN A 234 28.12 -5.83 4.22
C GLN A 234 26.93 -5.48 5.12
N TYR A 235 25.87 -6.31 5.10
CA TYR A 235 24.66 -6.11 5.90
C TYR A 235 24.67 -6.85 7.24
N ASN A 236 25.82 -7.41 7.65
CA ASN A 236 25.95 -8.08 8.94
C ASN A 236 25.53 -7.15 10.10
N GLY A 237 24.63 -7.61 10.96
CA GLY A 237 24.07 -6.86 12.09
C GLY A 237 22.92 -5.93 11.72
N ARG A 238 22.61 -5.74 10.43
CA ARG A 238 21.55 -4.85 9.94
C ARG A 238 20.21 -5.57 9.81
N ILE A 239 19.15 -4.78 9.61
CA ILE A 239 17.82 -5.31 9.31
C ILE A 239 17.66 -5.36 7.79
N ILE A 240 17.31 -6.54 7.30
CA ILE A 240 17.15 -6.83 5.89
C ILE A 240 15.76 -7.39 5.63
N GLU A 241 15.18 -7.05 4.49
CA GLU A 241 13.95 -7.65 4.00
C GLU A 241 14.32 -8.87 3.16
N CYS A 242 13.70 -10.00 3.45
CA CYS A 242 13.90 -11.24 2.69
C CYS A 242 12.56 -11.83 2.26
N ASN A 243 12.51 -12.39 1.06
CA ASN A 243 11.41 -13.25 0.62
C ASN A 243 11.85 -14.71 0.55
N PHE A 244 10.88 -15.62 0.57
CA PHE A 244 11.11 -17.06 0.49
C PHE A 244 10.70 -17.55 -0.90
N LYS A 245 11.68 -18.01 -1.68
CA LYS A 245 11.50 -18.52 -3.05
C LYS A 245 12.35 -19.77 -3.21
N ASP A 246 11.88 -20.73 -3.99
CA ASP A 246 12.63 -21.97 -4.29
C ASP A 246 13.20 -22.66 -3.03
N ASN A 247 12.37 -22.72 -1.98
CA ASN A 247 12.71 -23.28 -0.66
C ASN A 247 13.90 -22.61 0.06
N SER A 248 14.24 -21.37 -0.28
CA SER A 248 15.32 -20.63 0.35
C SER A 248 15.01 -19.13 0.52
N TRP A 249 15.67 -18.51 1.51
CA TRP A 249 15.56 -17.09 1.76
C TRP A 249 16.45 -16.30 0.82
N HIS A 250 15.91 -15.23 0.25
CA HIS A 250 16.62 -14.35 -0.66
C HIS A 250 16.58 -12.92 -0.12
N PHE A 251 17.73 -12.24 -0.18
CA PHE A 251 17.84 -10.83 0.21
C PHE A 251 17.13 -9.95 -0.82
N MET A 252 16.25 -9.07 -0.36
CA MET A 252 15.59 -8.07 -1.20
C MET A 252 16.28 -6.71 -1.06
N ARG A 253 16.35 -6.18 0.16
CA ARG A 253 16.92 -4.86 0.45
C ARG A 253 17.28 -4.70 1.93
N GLU A 254 18.07 -3.67 2.22
CA GLU A 254 18.25 -3.18 3.59
C GLU A 254 17.02 -2.34 4.02
N ARG A 255 16.65 -2.47 5.29
CA ARG A 255 15.56 -1.71 5.92
C ARG A 255 16.11 -0.66 6.86
N ILE A 256 16.69 0.39 6.29
CA ILE A 256 17.22 1.55 7.04
C ILE A 256 16.12 2.31 7.79
N ASP A 257 14.87 2.15 7.38
CA ASP A 257 13.67 2.71 8.01
C ASP A 257 13.27 1.98 9.30
N LYS A 258 13.90 0.84 9.61
CA LYS A 258 13.54 0.00 10.75
C LYS A 258 14.65 -0.05 11.79
N SER A 259 14.26 0.14 13.05
CA SER A 259 15.13 -0.06 14.20
C SER A 259 15.11 -1.50 14.74
N GLN A 260 14.07 -2.28 14.40
CA GLN A 260 13.89 -3.66 14.86
C GLN A 260 13.34 -4.59 13.75
N PRO A 261 13.66 -5.90 13.76
CA PRO A 261 13.09 -6.87 12.82
C PRO A 261 11.59 -7.12 13.09
N ASN A 262 10.91 -7.91 12.26
CA ASN A 262 9.54 -8.31 12.56
C ASN A 262 9.44 -9.15 13.84
N SER A 263 8.26 -9.16 14.47
CA SER A 263 7.98 -10.04 15.61
C SER A 263 7.81 -11.50 15.17
N LEU A 264 7.99 -12.44 16.09
CA LEU A 264 7.72 -13.85 15.86
C LEU A 264 6.30 -14.12 15.36
N SER A 265 5.30 -13.38 15.87
CA SER A 265 3.91 -13.52 15.42
C SER A 265 3.74 -13.09 13.96
N THR A 266 4.33 -11.95 13.57
CA THR A 266 4.34 -11.49 12.18
C THR A 266 5.05 -12.50 11.28
N ALA A 267 6.23 -12.97 11.69
CA ALA A 267 7.00 -13.93 10.91
C ALA A 267 6.25 -15.25 10.70
N LYS A 268 5.62 -15.79 11.76
CA LYS A 268 4.75 -16.97 11.66
C LYS A 268 3.56 -16.75 10.72
N SER A 269 2.92 -15.58 10.79
CA SER A 269 1.80 -15.25 9.90
C SER A 269 2.25 -15.20 8.42
N VAL A 270 3.42 -14.64 8.13
CA VAL A 270 3.97 -14.61 6.77
C VAL A 270 4.35 -16.01 6.31
N MET A 271 4.97 -16.82 7.17
CA MET A 271 5.27 -18.22 6.84
C MET A 271 4.01 -19.05 6.56
N GLU A 272 2.91 -18.77 7.24
CA GLU A 272 1.63 -19.41 6.94
C GLU A 272 1.13 -19.01 5.55
N THR A 273 1.24 -17.74 5.16
CA THR A 273 0.94 -17.28 3.79
C THR A 273 1.85 -17.95 2.75
N ILE A 274 3.13 -18.12 3.05
CA ILE A 274 4.09 -18.80 2.15
C ILE A 274 3.74 -20.28 1.98
N ARG A 275 3.37 -20.98 3.07
CA ARG A 275 3.01 -22.41 3.04
C ARG A 275 1.63 -22.67 2.41
N ASN A 276 0.71 -21.74 2.63
CA ASN A 276 -0.68 -21.82 2.19
C ASN A 276 -1.02 -20.61 1.31
N PRO A 277 -0.36 -20.45 0.15
CA PRO A 277 -0.52 -19.27 -0.68
C PRO A 277 -1.95 -19.15 -1.21
N LEU A 278 -2.48 -17.93 -1.15
CA LEU A 278 -3.62 -17.52 -1.96
C LEU A 278 -3.06 -17.05 -3.30
N THR A 279 -2.93 -17.96 -4.27
CA THR A 279 -2.45 -17.61 -5.61
C THR A 279 -3.45 -16.74 -6.35
N ASP A 280 -3.00 -16.09 -7.42
CA ASP A 280 -3.83 -15.33 -8.35
C ASP A 280 -5.01 -16.19 -8.86
N GLU A 281 -4.76 -17.42 -9.29
CA GLU A 281 -5.79 -18.35 -9.78
C GLU A 281 -6.80 -18.69 -8.70
N TYR A 282 -6.33 -18.99 -7.49
CA TYR A 282 -7.21 -19.29 -6.37
C TYR A 282 -8.10 -18.09 -6.02
N LEU A 283 -7.52 -16.89 -5.97
CA LEU A 283 -8.26 -15.67 -5.66
C LEU A 283 -9.34 -15.38 -6.72
N ILE A 284 -8.97 -15.47 -8.01
CA ILE A 284 -9.90 -15.27 -9.12
C ILE A 284 -11.05 -16.28 -9.07
N GLU A 285 -10.74 -17.57 -8.92
CA GLU A 285 -11.76 -18.62 -8.89
C GLU A 285 -12.65 -18.49 -7.65
N TYR A 286 -12.07 -18.16 -6.49
CA TYR A 286 -12.84 -17.91 -5.27
C TYR A 286 -13.85 -16.78 -5.47
N ILE A 287 -13.41 -15.64 -6.00
CA ILE A 287 -14.29 -14.48 -6.27
C ILE A 287 -15.39 -14.89 -7.25
N LYS A 288 -15.05 -15.56 -8.34
CA LYS A 288 -16.04 -15.99 -9.35
C LYS A 288 -17.14 -16.88 -8.77
N GLN A 289 -16.79 -17.76 -7.83
CA GLN A 289 -17.74 -18.71 -7.23
C GLN A 289 -18.49 -18.16 -6.01
N ASN A 290 -17.87 -17.27 -5.24
CA ASN A 290 -18.33 -16.92 -3.89
C ASN A 290 -18.56 -15.42 -3.68
N ALA A 291 -18.20 -14.55 -4.62
CA ALA A 291 -18.37 -13.12 -4.47
C ALA A 291 -19.79 -12.77 -4.02
N TYR A 292 -19.87 -11.87 -3.04
CA TYR A 292 -21.13 -11.33 -2.57
C TYR A 292 -21.92 -10.80 -3.76
N SER A 293 -23.12 -11.35 -3.98
CA SER A 293 -24.05 -10.89 -5.01
C SER A 293 -25.30 -10.35 -4.35
N ASN A 294 -25.75 -9.16 -4.78
CA ASN A 294 -27.01 -8.58 -4.33
C ASN A 294 -28.25 -9.39 -4.80
N CYS A 295 -28.05 -10.46 -5.58
CA CYS A 295 -29.10 -11.37 -6.00
C CYS A 295 -29.45 -12.35 -4.87
N GLY A 296 -30.08 -11.84 -3.80
CA GLY A 296 -30.62 -12.70 -2.75
C GLY A 296 -30.84 -12.04 -1.40
N LYS A 297 -31.73 -11.04 -1.34
CA LYS A 297 -32.73 -10.81 -0.28
C LYS A 297 -33.60 -9.61 -0.61
#